data_AF-A0A7G6YMA4-F1
#
_entry.id   AF-A0A7G6YMA4-F1
#
_cell.length_a   1.000
_cell.length_b   1.000
_cell.length_c   1.000
_cell.angle_alpha   90.00
_cell.angle_beta   90.00
_cell.angle_gamma   90.00
#
_symmetry.space_group_name_H-M   'P 1'
#
loop_
_entity.id
_entity.type
_entity.pdbx_description
1 polymer ?
#
loop_
_entity_poly.entity_id
_entity_poly.type
_entity_poly.pdbx_seq_one_letter_code
_entity_poly.pdbx_strand_id
1 'polypeptide(L)'
;MTQAYLSALGFEPLDNHSRTTQRSPNDDSWRCMHTHAAQDGTHVYLEHPYLINRCRLSLSAAPLDQANVLADLSLDDKPGLEAALAAYFALHGGVGPLIKPLSSTPLRPYRRRL
;
A
#
# COMPACT_ATOMS: atom_id res chain seq x y z
N MET A 1 7.37 11.50 1.49
CA MET A 1 6.54 11.07 0.33
C MET A 1 5.13 11.66 0.39
N THR A 2 4.53 12.00 -0.76
CA THR A 2 3.15 12.56 -0.85
C THR A 2 2.18 11.57 -1.47
N GLN A 3 0.88 11.72 -1.19
CA GLN A 3 -0.17 10.86 -1.77
C GLN A 3 -0.18 10.90 -3.30
N ALA A 4 0.00 12.07 -3.90
CA ALA A 4 0.04 12.23 -5.36
C ALA A 4 1.18 11.43 -6.00
N TYR A 5 2.35 11.38 -5.34
CA TYR A 5 3.48 10.58 -5.80
C TYR A 5 3.18 9.07 -5.73
N LEU A 6 2.60 8.61 -4.62
CA LEU A 6 2.22 7.20 -4.47
C LEU A 6 1.17 6.77 -5.51
N SER A 7 0.17 7.61 -5.76
CA SER A 7 -0.83 7.34 -6.81
C SER A 7 -0.24 7.36 -8.22
N ALA A 8 0.77 8.20 -8.49
CA ALA A 8 1.49 8.16 -9.77
C ALA A 8 2.29 6.85 -9.95
N LEU A 9 2.79 6.27 -8.85
CA LEU A 9 3.41 4.93 -8.83
C LEU A 9 2.39 3.78 -8.81
N GLY A 10 1.09 4.06 -8.94
CA GLY A 10 0.06 3.03 -8.96
C GLY A 10 -0.35 2.50 -7.59
N PHE A 11 -0.03 3.19 -6.49
CA PHE A 11 -0.51 2.85 -5.16
C PHE A 11 -1.84 3.54 -4.81
N GLU A 12 -2.75 2.77 -4.23
CA GLU A 12 -4.01 3.26 -3.68
C GLU A 12 -4.11 3.03 -2.17
N PRO A 13 -4.73 3.95 -1.39
CA PRO A 13 -4.92 3.77 0.05
C PRO A 13 -5.80 2.55 0.36
N LEU A 14 -5.40 1.74 1.34
CA LEU A 14 -6.18 0.58 1.77
C LEU A 14 -7.39 0.98 2.64
N ASP A 15 -7.26 2.06 3.41
CA ASP A 15 -8.28 2.53 4.35
C ASP A 15 -9.00 3.79 3.85
N ASN A 16 -10.33 3.80 3.89
CA ASN A 16 -11.15 4.97 3.53
C ASN A 16 -10.93 6.17 4.48
N HIS A 17 -10.33 5.97 5.66
CA HIS A 17 -9.95 7.06 6.56
C HIS A 17 -8.83 7.94 5.99
N SER A 18 -8.09 7.46 4.99
CA SER A 18 -7.05 8.21 4.27
C SER A 18 -7.58 9.10 3.14
N ARG A 19 -8.89 9.12 2.89
CA ARG A 19 -9.50 9.85 1.76
C ARG A 19 -9.80 11.32 2.09
N THR A 20 -9.58 11.75 3.33
CA THR A 20 -9.68 13.16 3.72
C THR A 20 -8.48 13.93 3.18
N THR A 21 -8.79 14.93 2.37
CA THR A 21 -7.89 15.87 1.71
C THR A 21 -6.90 16.50 2.69
N GLN A 22 -5.61 16.54 2.32
CA GLN A 22 -4.43 16.99 3.08
C GLN A 22 -3.88 15.99 4.11
N ARG A 23 -3.11 15.00 3.62
CA ARG A 23 -2.13 14.30 4.46
C ARG A 23 -1.02 15.28 4.88
N SER A 24 -0.99 15.64 6.16
CA SER A 24 0.21 16.22 6.76
C SER A 24 1.33 15.16 6.78
N PRO A 25 2.58 15.49 6.45
CA PRO A 25 3.66 14.52 6.30
C PRO A 25 4.07 13.81 7.60
N ASN A 26 3.58 14.25 8.77
CA ASN A 26 4.10 13.83 10.07
C ASN A 26 3.14 13.01 10.95
N ASP A 27 1.86 12.82 10.59
CA ASP A 27 0.87 12.55 11.64
C ASP A 27 -0.18 11.47 11.38
N ASP A 28 -0.04 10.62 10.37
CA ASP A 28 -0.92 9.44 10.24
C ASP A 28 -0.16 8.26 9.69
N SER A 29 -0.14 7.15 10.44
CA SER A 29 0.26 5.86 9.86
C SER A 29 -0.63 5.58 8.65
N TRP A 30 -0.03 5.30 7.50
CA TRP A 30 -0.79 5.05 6.30
C TRP A 30 -0.37 3.75 5.63
N ARG A 31 -1.34 3.18 4.90
CA ARG A 31 -1.16 1.95 4.14
C ARG A 31 -1.69 2.13 2.74
N CYS A 32 -0.93 1.65 1.78
CA CYS A 32 -1.32 1.63 0.38
C CYS A 32 -1.02 0.27 -0.22
N MET A 33 -1.77 -0.09 -1.25
CA MET A 33 -1.59 -1.30 -2.03
C MET A 33 -1.41 -0.92 -3.49
N HIS A 34 -0.53 -1.63 -4.17
CA HIS A 34 -0.34 -1.40 -5.60
C HIS A 34 -1.56 -1.92 -6.38
N THR A 35 -1.98 -1.13 -7.36
CA THR A 35 -3.15 -1.41 -8.21
C THR A 35 -2.92 -2.60 -9.13
N HIS A 36 -1.68 -2.98 -9.41
CA HIS A 36 -1.35 -4.22 -10.11
C HIS A 36 -0.76 -5.27 -9.17
N ALA A 37 -1.15 -6.52 -9.39
CA ALA A 37 -0.45 -7.67 -8.84
C ALA A 37 0.84 -7.89 -9.65
N ALA A 38 1.78 -8.66 -9.13
CA ALA A 38 2.80 -9.24 -9.97
C ALA A 38 2.22 -10.38 -10.84
N GLN A 39 2.99 -10.85 -11.81
CA GLN A 39 2.55 -11.87 -12.78
C GLN A 39 2.16 -13.20 -12.11
N ASP A 40 2.81 -13.53 -11.01
CA ASP A 40 2.51 -14.70 -10.17
C ASP A 40 1.27 -14.51 -9.26
N GLY A 41 0.62 -13.35 -9.33
CA GLY A 41 -0.55 -12.99 -8.52
C GLY A 41 -0.20 -12.43 -7.15
N THR A 42 1.08 -12.28 -6.82
CA THR A 42 1.50 -11.71 -5.55
C THR A 42 1.13 -10.23 -5.48
N HIS A 43 0.77 -9.75 -4.29
CA HIS A 43 0.45 -8.35 -4.03
C HIS A 43 1.63 -7.64 -3.36
N VAL A 44 1.72 -6.33 -3.58
CA VAL A 44 2.67 -5.49 -2.87
C VAL A 44 1.97 -4.34 -2.15
N TYR A 45 2.39 -4.12 -0.91
CA TYR A 45 1.87 -3.15 0.01
C TYR A 45 2.98 -2.20 0.43
N LEU A 46 2.61 -0.96 0.74
CA LEU A 46 3.48 0.06 1.25
C LEU A 46 2.88 0.61 2.54
N GLU A 47 3.63 0.52 3.63
CA GLU A 47 3.23 1.04 4.94
C GLU A 47 4.19 2.12 5.42
N HIS A 48 3.64 3.16 6.03
CA HIS A 48 4.36 4.11 6.85
C HIS A 48 3.88 4.00 8.30
N PRO A 49 4.74 3.53 9.22
CA PRO A 49 4.41 3.51 10.63
C PRO A 49 4.44 4.92 11.23
N TYR A 50 3.49 5.19 12.14
CA TYR A 50 3.33 6.49 12.81
C TYR A 50 4.64 6.95 13.48
N LEU A 51 4.99 8.22 13.31
CA LEU A 51 6.18 8.89 13.89
C LEU A 51 7.55 8.31 13.49
N ILE A 52 7.62 7.37 12.56
CA ILE A 52 8.88 6.81 12.07
C ILE A 52 9.11 7.32 10.66
N ASN A 53 10.22 8.03 10.41
CA ASN A 53 10.56 8.55 9.08
C ASN A 53 11.04 7.44 8.10
N ARG A 54 10.25 6.39 7.96
CA ARG A 54 10.49 5.24 7.09
C ARG A 54 9.20 4.79 6.40
N CYS A 55 9.35 4.14 5.26
CA CYS A 55 8.30 3.38 4.61
C CYS A 55 8.80 1.96 4.33
N ARG A 56 7.90 1.00 4.42
CA ARG A 56 8.20 -0.42 4.24
C ARG A 56 7.39 -0.99 3.09
N LEU A 57 8.09 -1.62 2.16
CA LEU A 57 7.48 -2.37 1.07
C LEU A 57 7.33 -3.83 1.51
N SER A 58 6.15 -4.41 1.39
CA SER A 58 5.86 -5.76 1.89
C SER A 58 4.92 -6.55 1.00
N LEU A 59 4.91 -7.87 1.20
CA LEU A 59 3.99 -8.79 0.53
C LEU A 59 2.67 -9.00 1.30
N SER A 60 2.57 -8.52 2.55
CA SER A 60 1.38 -8.66 3.39
C SER A 60 0.79 -7.30 3.76
N ALA A 61 -0.55 -7.23 3.79
CA ALA A 61 -1.32 -6.01 4.06
C ALA A 61 -1.21 -5.50 5.50
N ALA A 62 -1.20 -6.43 6.47
CA ALA A 62 -0.92 -6.27 7.90
C ALA A 62 -1.34 -7.54 8.66
N PRO A 63 -0.80 -7.81 9.87
CA PRO A 63 0.39 -7.17 10.44
C PRO A 63 1.63 -7.51 9.62
N LEU A 64 2.60 -6.59 9.58
CA LEU A 64 3.88 -6.83 8.91
C LEU A 64 4.64 -7.92 9.66
N ASP A 65 4.73 -9.09 9.05
CA ASP A 65 5.76 -10.06 9.39
C ASP A 65 7.08 -9.56 8.79
N GLN A 66 8.16 -9.51 9.59
CA GLN A 66 9.48 -9.11 9.10
C GLN A 66 9.94 -10.00 7.93
N ALA A 67 9.50 -11.26 7.89
CA ALA A 67 9.79 -12.17 6.79
C ALA A 67 9.20 -11.70 5.44
N ASN A 68 8.17 -10.84 5.47
CA ASN A 68 7.46 -10.36 4.29
C ASN A 68 7.86 -8.92 3.89
N VAL A 69 8.84 -8.32 4.59
CA VAL A 69 9.36 -6.98 4.25
C VAL A 69 10.42 -7.12 3.17
N LEU A 70 10.17 -6.50 2.01
CA LEU A 70 11.08 -6.48 0.87
C LEU A 70 12.09 -5.33 0.99
N ALA A 71 11.66 -4.18 1.51
CA ALA A 71 12.50 -3.01 1.69
C ALA A 71 12.03 -2.17 2.88
N ASP A 72 12.98 -1.63 3.65
CA ASP A 72 12.75 -0.61 4.68
C ASP A 72 13.56 0.64 4.30
N LEU A 73 12.87 1.68 3.85
CA LEU A 73 13.44 2.85 3.19
C LEU A 73 13.09 4.11 3.98
N SER A 74 13.86 5.18 3.78
CA SER A 74 13.45 6.49 4.28
C SER A 74 12.23 7.01 3.51
N LEU A 75 11.33 7.74 4.18
CA LEU A 75 10.15 8.35 3.55
C LEU A 75 10.51 9.37 2.45
N ASP A 76 11.76 9.85 2.43
CA ASP A 76 12.27 10.79 1.45
C ASP A 76 13.00 10.11 0.29
N ASP A 77 13.29 8.81 0.42
CA ASP A 77 14.02 8.01 -0.57
C ASP A 77 13.10 7.50 -1.69
N LYS A 78 12.64 8.45 -2.49
CA LYS A 78 11.89 8.19 -3.73
C LYS A 78 12.59 7.24 -4.70
N PRO A 79 13.88 7.44 -5.05
CA PRO A 79 14.55 6.55 -6.00
C PRO A 79 14.74 5.14 -5.42
N GLY A 80 14.99 5.01 -4.11
CA GLY A 80 15.04 3.70 -3.45
C GLY A 80 13.71 2.95 -3.55
N LEU A 81 12.58 3.66 -3.40
CA LEU A 81 11.26 3.04 -3.52
C LEU A 81 10.97 2.55 -4.94
N GLU A 82 11.28 3.36 -5.95
CA GLU A 82 11.10 2.98 -7.36
C GLU A 82 11.97 1.76 -7.71
N ALA A 83 13.22 1.75 -7.25
CA ALA A 83 14.13 0.61 -7.44
C ALA A 83 13.62 -0.65 -6.76
N ALA A 84 13.13 -0.55 -5.52
CA ALA A 84 12.55 -1.68 -4.79
C ALA A 84 11.29 -2.23 -5.48
N LEU A 85 10.43 -1.34 -6.00
CA LEU A 85 9.24 -1.73 -6.76
C LEU A 85 9.59 -2.41 -8.08
N ALA A 86 10.58 -1.89 -8.81
CA ALA A 86 11.08 -2.51 -10.04
C ALA A 86 11.69 -3.88 -9.77
N ALA A 87 12.50 -4.01 -8.71
CA ALA A 87 13.08 -5.28 -8.30
C ALA A 87 12.02 -6.30 -7.90
N TYR A 88 10.97 -5.87 -7.19
CA TYR A 88 9.81 -6.69 -6.87
C TYR A 88 9.15 -7.25 -8.14
N PHE A 89 8.75 -6.39 -9.08
CA PHE A 89 8.11 -6.88 -10.30
C PHE A 89 9.04 -7.77 -11.13
N ALA A 90 10.34 -7.45 -11.21
CA ALA A 90 11.30 -8.30 -11.90
C ALA A 90 11.41 -9.70 -11.27
N LEU A 91 11.41 -9.79 -9.94
CA LEU A 91 11.47 -11.06 -9.21
C LEU A 91 10.21 -11.91 -9.41
N HIS A 92 9.05 -11.26 -9.48
CA HIS A 92 7.74 -11.92 -9.56
C HIS A 92 7.22 -12.06 -11.01
N GLY A 93 8.11 -12.02 -12.01
CA GLY A 93 7.78 -12.31 -13.41
C GLY A 93 7.13 -11.16 -14.19
N GLY A 94 7.13 -9.95 -13.63
CA GLY A 94 6.65 -8.72 -14.25
C GLY A 94 5.38 -8.16 -13.60
N VAL A 95 4.89 -7.07 -14.19
CA VAL A 95 3.62 -6.44 -13.80
C VAL A 95 2.47 -7.29 -14.33
N GLY A 96 1.64 -7.77 -13.42
CA GLY A 96 0.49 -8.62 -13.69
C GLY A 96 -0.83 -7.84 -13.76
N PRO A 97 -1.96 -8.52 -13.51
CA PRO A 97 -3.29 -7.96 -13.72
C PRO A 97 -3.59 -6.81 -12.77
N LEU A 98 -4.44 -5.88 -13.24
CA LEU A 98 -5.02 -4.83 -12.42
C LEU A 98 -5.94 -5.44 -11.36
N ILE A 99 -5.66 -5.14 -10.11
CA ILE A 99 -6.44 -5.49 -8.94
C ILE A 99 -7.43 -4.38 -8.70
N LYS A 100 -8.72 -4.69 -8.83
CA LYS A 100 -9.76 -3.77 -8.44
C LYS A 100 -9.71 -3.61 -6.90
N PRO A 101 -9.59 -2.39 -6.36
CA PRO A 101 -9.66 -2.19 -4.92
C PRO A 101 -11.00 -2.76 -4.43
N LEU A 102 -10.94 -3.64 -3.43
CA LEU A 102 -12.12 -4.16 -2.75
C LEU A 102 -12.84 -2.98 -2.10
N SER A 103 -13.86 -2.46 -2.78
CA SER A 103 -14.76 -1.48 -2.17
C SER A 103 -15.36 -2.12 -0.93
N SER A 104 -15.06 -1.59 0.25
CA SER A 104 -15.64 -2.04 1.51
C SER A 104 -17.17 -2.03 1.37
N THR A 105 -17.79 -3.20 1.29
CA THR A 105 -19.25 -3.31 1.27
C THR A 105 -19.79 -2.66 2.54
N PRO A 106 -20.68 -1.66 2.46
CA PRO A 106 -21.25 -1.08 3.67
C PRO A 106 -22.01 -2.17 4.43
N LEU A 107 -21.58 -2.43 5.67
CA LEU A 107 -22.29 -3.27 6.63
C LEU A 107 -23.73 -2.74 6.76
N ARG A 108 -24.69 -3.46 6.17
CA ARG A 108 -26.11 -3.15 6.36
C ARG A 108 -26.56 -3.71 7.71
N PRO A 109 -27.24 -2.91 8.56
CA PRO A 109 -27.76 -3.41 9.82
C PRO A 109 -28.78 -4.53 9.56
N TYR A 110 -28.60 -5.66 10.24
CA TYR A 110 -29.49 -6.81 10.20
C TYR A 110 -30.83 -6.43 10.84
N ARG A 111 -31.83 -6.09 10.02
CA ARG A 111 -33.21 -5.89 10.50
C ARG A 111 -33.85 -7.26 10.76
N ARG A 112 -33.94 -7.68 12.02
CA ARG A 112 -34.89 -8.71 12.46
C ARG A 112 -36.31 -8.17 12.20
N ARG A 113 -37.06 -8.81 11.30
CA ARG A 113 -38.52 -8.65 11.25
C ARG A 113 -39.09 -9.37 12.46
N LEU A 114 -39.78 -8.62 13.32
CA LEU A 114 -40.73 -9.16 14.30
C LEU A 114 -42.01 -9.51 13.57
#